data_AF-N4W7M8-F1
#
_entry.id   AF-N4W7M8-F1
#
_cell.length_a   1.000
_cell.length_b   1.000
_cell.length_c   1.000
_cell.angle_alpha   90.00
_cell.angle_beta   90.00
_cell.angle_gamma   90.00
#
_symmetry.space_group_name_H-M   'P 1'
#
loop_
_entity.id
_entity.type
_entity.pdbx_description
1 polymer ?
#
loop_
_entity_poly.entity_id
_entity_poly.type
_entity_poly.pdbx_seq_one_letter_code
_entity_poly.pdbx_strand_id
1 'polypeptide(L)'
;MMNSQLVKDMYTLEEQIEEIQRGNQTLQNEVIMAYQPFVARCVSDVCKRYIHQEHDDEFSIGLIAFHEAMHLYSEEKGSSFLAFAQVIIKRKVIDYIRKEKRQYIQPLLDVEEEDEHMENPEEISIAKKNYQLEEEAWQRKQEILELSKELKQYKISFQELAEISPKHQDARESAIFVAKQIAADQTLREYVLRKKRIPIKKLLRIVPVSKKTLERNRKYILTIFVVLTGDYMYLNEYIRG
;
A
#
# COMPACT_ATOMS: atom_id res chain seq x y z
N MET A 1 -31.89 23.15 -11.43
CA MET A 1 -30.57 22.68 -10.98
C MET A 1 -30.00 23.65 -9.94
N MET A 2 -30.42 23.56 -8.67
CA MET A 2 -29.86 24.40 -7.60
C MET A 2 -30.05 23.85 -6.17
N ASN A 3 -30.36 22.56 -5.99
CA ASN A 3 -30.61 21.98 -4.65
C ASN A 3 -29.57 20.95 -4.16
N SER A 4 -28.68 20.41 -5.00
CA SER A 4 -27.77 19.33 -4.59
C SER A 4 -26.57 19.83 -3.75
N GLN A 5 -26.16 21.09 -3.92
CA GLN A 5 -25.05 21.67 -3.13
C GLN A 5 -25.45 22.09 -1.71
N LEU A 6 -26.73 22.42 -1.46
CA LEU A 6 -27.19 22.96 -0.17
C LEU A 6 -27.40 21.89 0.92
N VAL A 7 -27.56 20.62 0.54
CA VAL A 7 -27.74 19.50 1.49
C VAL A 7 -26.40 19.02 2.06
N LYS A 8 -25.28 19.38 1.43
CA LYS A 8 -23.93 18.95 1.82
C LYS A 8 -23.43 19.56 3.15
N ASP A 9 -24.04 20.66 3.60
CA ASP A 9 -23.56 21.43 4.75
C ASP A 9 -24.45 21.29 6.02
N MET A 10 -25.54 20.52 5.98
CA MET A 10 -26.52 20.49 7.10
C MET A 10 -26.76 19.12 7.76
N TYR A 11 -26.19 18.02 7.25
CA TYR A 11 -26.41 16.69 7.81
C TYR A 11 -25.10 15.91 7.95
N THR A 12 -24.97 15.22 9.09
CA THR A 12 -23.92 14.23 9.33
C THR A 12 -24.12 13.00 8.43
N LEU A 13 -23.06 12.22 8.22
CA LEU A 13 -23.14 11.01 7.38
C LEU A 13 -24.15 10.02 7.95
N GLU A 14 -24.22 9.93 9.27
CA GLU A 14 -25.15 9.09 10.01
C GLU A 14 -26.61 9.50 9.77
N GLU A 15 -26.94 10.80 9.81
CA GLU A 15 -28.28 11.32 9.48
C GLU A 15 -28.66 11.06 8.01
N GLN A 16 -27.69 11.17 7.08
CA GLN A 16 -27.92 10.83 5.67
C GLN A 16 -28.27 9.34 5.51
N ILE A 17 -27.67 8.46 6.30
CA ILE A 17 -27.95 7.03 6.27
C ILE A 17 -29.34 6.72 6.82
N GLU A 18 -29.81 7.41 7.85
CA GLU A 18 -31.18 7.25 8.33
C GLU A 18 -32.21 7.58 7.24
N GLU A 19 -32.00 8.65 6.49
CA GLU A 19 -32.87 9.03 5.37
C GLU A 19 -32.80 8.02 4.21
N ILE A 20 -31.62 7.44 3.97
CA ILE A 20 -31.46 6.34 3.01
C ILE A 20 -32.26 5.10 3.45
N GLN A 21 -32.21 4.74 4.74
CA GLN A 21 -32.98 3.63 5.30
C GLN A 21 -34.50 3.86 5.21
N ARG A 22 -34.95 5.12 5.22
CA ARG A 22 -36.36 5.51 5.01
C ARG A 22 -36.80 5.42 3.54
N GLY A 23 -35.91 5.10 2.61
CA GLY A 23 -36.23 4.82 1.21
C GLY A 23 -35.76 5.90 0.21
N ASN A 24 -34.90 6.83 0.62
CA ASN A 24 -34.36 7.85 -0.30
C ASN A 24 -33.25 7.27 -1.20
N GLN A 25 -33.66 6.67 -2.32
CA GLN A 25 -32.74 6.06 -3.29
C GLN A 25 -31.81 7.07 -4.00
N THR A 26 -32.26 8.32 -4.18
CA THR A 26 -31.43 9.36 -4.81
C THR A 26 -30.23 9.70 -3.92
N LEU A 27 -30.50 9.94 -2.63
CA LEU A 27 -29.44 10.19 -1.64
C LEU A 27 -28.50 8.99 -1.50
N GLN A 28 -29.05 7.77 -1.59
CA GLN A 28 -28.26 6.55 -1.54
C GLN A 28 -27.22 6.48 -2.66
N ASN A 29 -27.63 6.74 -3.90
CA ASN A 29 -26.72 6.74 -5.04
C ASN A 29 -25.67 7.85 -4.92
N GLU A 30 -26.07 9.04 -4.47
CA GLU A 30 -25.13 10.15 -4.22
C GLU A 30 -24.07 9.78 -3.18
N VAL A 31 -24.47 9.15 -2.07
CA VAL A 31 -23.56 8.69 -1.02
C VAL A 31 -22.64 7.58 -1.55
N ILE A 32 -23.17 6.60 -2.30
CA ILE A 32 -22.34 5.54 -2.90
C ILE A 32 -21.27 6.15 -3.80
N MET A 33 -21.65 7.06 -4.71
CA MET A 33 -20.71 7.73 -5.61
C MET A 33 -19.66 8.56 -4.85
N ALA A 34 -20.08 9.33 -3.84
CA ALA A 34 -19.17 10.14 -3.04
C ALA A 34 -18.13 9.30 -2.26
N TYR A 35 -18.52 8.09 -1.82
CA TYR A 35 -17.68 7.20 -1.00
C TYR A 35 -17.02 6.06 -1.79
N GLN A 36 -17.10 6.05 -3.13
CA GLN A 36 -16.34 5.12 -3.98
C GLN A 36 -14.83 5.08 -3.67
N PRO A 37 -14.13 6.22 -3.43
CA PRO A 37 -12.71 6.19 -3.06
C PRO A 37 -12.45 5.47 -1.72
N PHE A 38 -13.38 5.55 -0.77
CA PHE A 38 -13.29 4.84 0.51
C PHE A 38 -13.45 3.33 0.31
N VAL A 39 -14.40 2.92 -0.52
CA VAL A 39 -14.60 1.51 -0.88
C VAL A 39 -13.38 0.95 -1.59
N ALA A 40 -12.85 1.66 -2.59
CA ALA A 40 -11.65 1.25 -3.32
C ALA A 40 -10.46 1.01 -2.38
N ARG A 41 -10.26 1.90 -1.41
CA ARG A 41 -9.23 1.73 -0.37
C ARG A 41 -9.47 0.48 0.47
N CYS A 42 -10.71 0.25 0.91
CA CYS A 42 -11.03 -0.92 1.74
C CYS A 42 -10.84 -2.25 0.99
N VAL A 43 -11.20 -2.30 -0.30
CA VAL A 43 -11.01 -3.48 -1.15
C VAL A 43 -9.52 -3.69 -1.42
N SER A 44 -8.77 -2.63 -1.77
CA SER A 44 -7.32 -2.71 -2.00
C SER A 44 -6.55 -3.18 -0.75
N ASP A 45 -6.97 -2.74 0.45
CA ASP A 45 -6.41 -3.19 1.72
C ASP A 45 -6.54 -4.72 1.92
N VAL A 46 -7.60 -5.34 1.37
CA VAL A 46 -7.86 -6.79 1.43
C VAL A 46 -7.09 -7.53 0.35
N CYS A 47 -7.22 -7.10 -0.90
CA CYS A 47 -6.63 -7.80 -2.04
C CYS A 47 -5.11 -7.65 -2.11
N LYS A 48 -4.55 -6.66 -1.39
CA LYS A 48 -3.10 -6.33 -1.45
C LYS A 48 -2.63 -6.05 -2.88
N ARG A 49 -3.52 -5.50 -3.72
CA ARG A 49 -3.24 -5.02 -5.08
C ARG A 49 -4.04 -3.74 -5.35
N TYR A 50 -3.68 -3.00 -6.39
CA TYR A 50 -4.51 -1.89 -6.88
C TYR A 50 -5.81 -2.45 -7.46
N ILE A 51 -6.90 -1.72 -7.29
CA ILE A 51 -8.24 -2.12 -7.71
C ILE A 51 -8.76 -1.12 -8.74
N HIS A 52 -8.97 -1.60 -9.96
CA HIS A 52 -9.57 -0.88 -11.08
C HIS A 52 -11.09 -0.92 -10.97
N GLN A 53 -11.72 0.26 -10.90
CA GLN A 53 -13.16 0.37 -10.64
C GLN A 53 -14.04 -0.24 -11.75
N GLU A 54 -13.52 -0.32 -12.97
CA GLU A 54 -14.25 -0.79 -14.15
C GLU A 54 -14.02 -2.28 -14.44
N HIS A 55 -12.91 -2.85 -13.96
CA HIS A 55 -12.45 -4.18 -14.37
C HIS A 55 -12.38 -5.19 -13.22
N ASP A 56 -12.23 -4.74 -11.97
CA ASP A 56 -12.10 -5.66 -10.83
C ASP A 56 -13.45 -5.93 -10.17
N ASP A 57 -13.87 -7.19 -10.23
CA ASP A 57 -15.10 -7.66 -9.59
C ASP A 57 -15.11 -7.40 -8.08
N GLU A 58 -13.95 -7.42 -7.42
CA GLU A 58 -13.85 -7.13 -5.99
C GLU A 58 -14.29 -5.71 -5.65
N PHE A 59 -14.16 -4.76 -6.58
CA PHE A 59 -14.68 -3.40 -6.39
C PHE A 59 -16.20 -3.40 -6.36
N SER A 60 -16.84 -4.07 -7.32
CA SER A 60 -18.29 -4.24 -7.39
C SER A 60 -18.83 -4.93 -6.13
N ILE A 61 -18.16 -6.00 -5.68
CA ILE A 61 -18.50 -6.65 -4.40
C ILE A 61 -18.35 -5.70 -3.21
N GLY A 62 -17.31 -4.86 -3.21
CA GLY A 62 -17.11 -3.82 -2.20
C GLY A 62 -18.24 -2.79 -2.18
N LEU A 63 -18.72 -2.35 -3.34
CA LEU A 63 -19.84 -1.40 -3.44
C LEU A 63 -21.15 -2.02 -2.95
N ILE A 64 -21.42 -3.28 -3.29
CA ILE A 64 -22.59 -4.01 -2.78
C ILE A 64 -22.50 -4.14 -1.26
N ALA A 65 -21.31 -4.44 -0.72
CA ALA A 65 -21.09 -4.52 0.73
C ALA A 65 -21.31 -3.16 1.42
N PHE A 66 -20.90 -2.06 0.79
CA PHE A 66 -21.14 -0.71 1.29
C PHE A 66 -22.63 -0.35 1.27
N HIS A 67 -23.33 -0.70 0.19
CA HIS A 67 -24.78 -0.57 0.08
C HIS A 67 -25.50 -1.32 1.21
N GLU A 68 -25.14 -2.57 1.48
CA GLU A 68 -25.70 -3.34 2.58
C GLU A 68 -25.36 -2.75 3.95
N ALA A 69 -24.14 -2.24 4.13
CA ALA A 69 -23.74 -1.60 5.37
C ALA A 69 -24.63 -0.39 5.70
N MET A 70 -25.07 0.39 4.69
CA MET A 70 -26.00 1.51 4.92
C MET A 70 -27.34 1.04 5.49
N HIS A 71 -27.84 -0.13 5.07
CA HIS A 71 -29.11 -0.68 5.57
C HIS A 71 -28.99 -1.38 6.92
N LEU A 72 -27.82 -1.92 7.24
CA LEU A 72 -27.57 -2.67 8.49
C LEU A 72 -27.02 -1.81 9.63
N TYR A 73 -26.65 -0.57 9.33
CA TYR A 73 -26.09 0.35 10.30
C TYR A 73 -27.14 0.79 11.33
N SER A 74 -26.72 0.91 12.59
CA SER A 74 -27.55 1.41 13.69
C SER A 74 -26.65 2.21 14.63
N GLU A 75 -27.00 3.47 14.86
CA GLU A 75 -26.23 4.41 15.67
C GLU A 75 -26.12 3.96 17.13
N GLU A 76 -27.12 3.23 17.64
CA GLU A 76 -27.15 2.68 19.00
C GLU A 76 -25.98 1.73 19.31
N LYS A 77 -25.31 1.19 18.28
CA LYS A 77 -24.15 0.30 18.43
C LYS A 77 -22.82 1.04 18.64
N GLY A 78 -22.81 2.37 18.62
CA GLY A 78 -21.71 3.21 19.09
C GLY A 78 -20.43 3.25 18.23
N SER A 79 -20.41 2.59 17.07
CA SER A 79 -19.30 2.70 16.09
C SER A 79 -19.69 3.63 14.96
N SER A 80 -18.78 4.48 14.46
CA SER A 80 -19.05 5.30 13.28
C SER A 80 -19.40 4.43 12.06
N PHE A 81 -20.23 4.96 11.17
CA PHE A 81 -20.66 4.21 9.98
C PHE A 81 -19.47 3.73 9.15
N LEU A 82 -18.47 4.58 8.92
CA LEU A 82 -17.30 4.21 8.12
C LEU A 82 -16.50 3.06 8.73
N ALA A 83 -16.38 3.00 10.06
CA ALA A 83 -15.71 1.89 10.73
C ALA A 83 -16.52 0.59 10.57
N PHE A 84 -17.84 0.66 10.72
CA PHE A 84 -18.73 -0.48 10.51
C PHE A 84 -18.70 -0.97 9.05
N ALA A 85 -18.84 -0.06 8.10
CA ALA A 85 -18.81 -0.35 6.67
C ALA A 85 -17.48 -0.97 6.25
N GLN A 86 -16.36 -0.50 6.80
CA GLN A 86 -15.05 -1.11 6.55
C GLN A 86 -15.02 -2.59 6.93
N VAL A 87 -15.60 -2.97 8.08
CA VAL A 87 -15.64 -4.37 8.53
C VAL A 87 -16.48 -5.23 7.57
N ILE A 88 -17.66 -4.73 7.17
CA ILE A 88 -18.56 -5.44 6.25
C ILE A 88 -17.93 -5.62 4.87
N ILE A 89 -17.36 -4.55 4.30
CA ILE A 89 -16.64 -4.60 3.01
C ILE A 89 -15.52 -5.63 3.08
N LYS A 90 -14.66 -5.57 4.10
CA LYS A 90 -13.54 -6.50 4.23
C LYS A 90 -14.00 -7.94 4.30
N ARG A 91 -15.00 -8.24 5.13
CA ARG A 91 -15.55 -9.59 5.26
C ARG A 91 -16.09 -10.10 3.92
N LYS A 92 -16.91 -9.30 3.23
CA LYS A 92 -17.59 -9.73 2.01
C LYS A 92 -16.62 -9.95 0.84
N VAL A 93 -15.62 -9.09 0.71
CA VAL A 93 -14.55 -9.24 -0.29
C VAL A 93 -13.70 -10.49 0.01
N ILE A 94 -13.34 -10.74 1.28
CA ILE A 94 -12.62 -11.97 1.66
C ILE A 94 -13.44 -13.21 1.32
N ASP A 95 -14.73 -13.20 1.62
CA ASP A 95 -15.62 -14.34 1.34
C ASP A 95 -15.77 -14.57 -0.17
N TYR A 96 -15.83 -13.50 -0.97
CA TYR A 96 -15.79 -13.57 -2.44
C TYR A 96 -14.49 -14.23 -2.94
N ILE A 97 -13.32 -13.71 -2.54
CA ILE A 97 -12.02 -14.25 -2.94
C ILE A 97 -11.88 -15.74 -2.55
N ARG A 98 -12.41 -16.12 -1.38
CA ARG A 98 -12.41 -17.54 -0.95
C ARG A 98 -13.32 -18.41 -1.81
N LYS A 99 -14.47 -17.88 -2.24
CA LYS A 99 -15.42 -18.58 -3.11
C LYS A 99 -14.85 -18.74 -4.51
N GLU A 100 -14.26 -17.69 -5.07
CA GLU A 100 -13.62 -17.71 -6.38
C GLU A 100 -12.46 -18.71 -6.43
N LYS A 101 -11.59 -18.74 -5.40
CA LYS A 101 -10.53 -19.76 -5.29
C LYS A 101 -11.07 -21.19 -5.23
N ARG A 102 -12.21 -21.43 -4.57
CA ARG A 102 -12.86 -22.75 -4.55
C ARG A 102 -13.48 -23.09 -5.91
N GLN A 103 -14.09 -22.09 -6.55
CA GLN A 103 -14.67 -22.20 -7.89
C GLN A 103 -13.64 -22.28 -9.00
N TYR A 104 -12.36 -21.94 -8.77
CA TYR A 104 -11.27 -22.17 -9.72
C TYR A 104 -10.60 -23.54 -9.54
N ILE A 105 -10.66 -24.10 -8.32
CA ILE A 105 -10.11 -25.44 -8.03
C ILE A 105 -11.09 -26.57 -8.42
N GLN A 106 -12.40 -26.30 -8.42
CA GLN A 106 -13.44 -27.26 -8.80
C GLN A 106 -13.58 -27.56 -10.31
N PRO A 107 -13.38 -26.63 -11.27
CA PRO A 107 -13.54 -26.88 -12.70
C PRO A 107 -12.34 -27.61 -13.31
N LEU A 108 -11.20 -27.73 -12.62
CA LEU A 108 -10.06 -28.49 -13.16
C LEU A 108 -10.35 -30.00 -13.31
N LEU A 109 -11.54 -30.46 -12.91
CA LEU A 109 -12.03 -31.82 -13.08
C LEU A 109 -13.15 -31.96 -14.12
N ASP A 110 -13.71 -30.88 -14.66
CA ASP A 110 -14.75 -30.90 -15.69
C ASP A 110 -14.78 -29.55 -16.42
N VAL A 111 -14.03 -29.41 -17.51
CA VAL A 111 -14.33 -28.42 -18.55
C VAL A 111 -14.08 -29.09 -19.90
N GLU A 112 -15.14 -29.62 -20.50
CA GLU A 112 -15.29 -29.54 -21.95
C GLU A 112 -15.63 -28.09 -22.29
N GLU A 113 -15.06 -27.69 -23.42
CA GLU A 113 -14.94 -26.34 -23.96
C GLU A 113 -16.30 -25.67 -24.18
N GLU A 114 -16.37 -24.38 -23.89
CA GLU A 114 -17.03 -23.36 -24.71
C GLU A 114 -16.84 -22.02 -23.98
N ASP A 115 -16.03 -21.12 -24.52
CA ASP A 115 -16.54 -19.78 -24.79
C ASP A 115 -15.62 -18.94 -25.68
N GLU A 116 -16.33 -18.28 -26.58
CA GLU A 116 -15.92 -17.71 -27.85
C GLU A 116 -15.57 -16.23 -27.63
N HIS A 117 -14.33 -15.94 -27.22
CA HIS A 117 -13.76 -14.59 -27.33
C HIS A 117 -12.28 -14.70 -27.71
N MET A 118 -12.01 -14.81 -29.02
CA MET A 118 -10.68 -14.50 -29.55
C MET A 118 -10.45 -12.99 -29.45
N GLU A 119 -10.09 -12.51 -28.25
CA GLU A 119 -9.36 -11.26 -28.12
C GLU A 119 -7.97 -11.45 -28.78
N ASN A 120 -7.54 -10.46 -29.54
CA ASN A 120 -6.31 -10.52 -30.32
C ASN A 120 -5.12 -10.84 -29.37
N PRO A 121 -4.34 -11.91 -29.61
CA PRO A 121 -3.25 -12.34 -28.71
C PRO A 121 -2.23 -11.22 -28.37
N GLU A 122 -2.08 -10.26 -29.28
CA GLU A 122 -1.23 -9.09 -29.11
C GLU A 122 -1.81 -8.08 -28.10
N GLU A 123 -3.12 -7.87 -28.09
CA GLU A 123 -3.81 -6.99 -27.14
C GLU A 123 -3.78 -7.58 -25.72
N ILE A 124 -3.97 -8.89 -25.58
CA ILE A 124 -3.83 -9.61 -24.32
C ILE A 124 -2.40 -9.49 -23.77
N SER A 125 -1.39 -9.58 -24.65
CA SER A 125 0.02 -9.44 -24.26
C SER A 125 0.35 -8.03 -23.76
N ILE A 126 -0.16 -7.00 -24.44
CA ILE A 126 0.02 -5.60 -24.04
C ILE A 126 -0.73 -5.31 -22.74
N ALA A 127 -1.96 -5.78 -22.59
CA ALA A 127 -2.74 -5.63 -21.37
C ALA A 127 -2.09 -6.31 -20.16
N LYS A 128 -1.62 -7.56 -20.33
CA LYS A 128 -0.86 -8.29 -19.29
C LYS A 128 0.42 -7.56 -18.90
N LYS A 129 1.16 -7.01 -19.87
CA LYS A 129 2.38 -6.27 -19.61
C LYS A 129 2.12 -4.96 -18.85
N ASN A 130 1.08 -4.22 -19.24
CA ASN A 130 0.68 -2.99 -18.55
C ASN A 130 0.23 -3.30 -17.12
N TYR A 131 -0.57 -4.36 -16.93
CA TYR A 131 -0.99 -4.82 -15.61
C TYR A 131 0.20 -5.21 -14.72
N GLN A 132 1.18 -5.95 -15.26
CA GLN A 132 2.41 -6.28 -14.54
C GLN A 132 3.22 -5.04 -14.13
N LEU A 133 3.36 -4.06 -15.03
CA LEU A 133 4.06 -2.81 -14.74
C LEU A 133 3.36 -2.00 -13.64
N GLU A 134 2.03 -1.99 -13.64
CA GLU A 134 1.24 -1.34 -12.59
C GLU A 134 1.36 -2.05 -11.24
N GLU A 135 1.33 -3.38 -11.25
CA GLU A 135 1.51 -4.22 -10.06
C GLU A 135 2.91 -4.00 -9.45
N GLU A 136 3.96 -4.02 -10.26
CA GLU A 136 5.33 -3.69 -9.83
C GLU A 136 5.44 -2.28 -9.26
N ALA A 137 4.81 -1.29 -9.90
CA ALA A 137 4.80 0.09 -9.41
C ALA A 137 4.09 0.20 -8.06
N TRP A 138 3.02 -0.59 -7.85
CA TRP A 138 2.30 -0.64 -6.57
C TRP A 138 3.11 -1.35 -5.48
N GLN A 139 3.71 -2.49 -5.77
CA GLN A 139 4.57 -3.22 -4.82
C GLN A 139 5.75 -2.33 -4.37
N ARG A 140 6.35 -1.59 -5.31
CA ARG A 140 7.38 -0.58 -5.01
C ARG A 140 6.85 0.52 -4.09
N LYS A 141 5.62 1.01 -4.29
CA LYS A 141 5.01 2.01 -3.38
C LYS A 141 4.79 1.43 -1.98
N GLN A 142 4.40 0.16 -1.84
CA GLN A 142 4.25 -0.48 -0.53
C GLN A 142 5.59 -0.61 0.19
N GLU A 143 6.64 -1.07 -0.49
CA GLU A 143 7.99 -1.12 0.11
C GLU A 143 8.45 0.25 0.58
N ILE A 144 8.19 1.31 -0.19
CA ILE A 144 8.49 2.70 0.22
C ILE A 144 7.73 3.08 1.50
N LEU A 145 6.46 2.71 1.62
CA LEU A 145 5.65 2.98 2.82
C LEU A 145 6.16 2.21 4.04
N GLU A 146 6.54 0.95 3.87
CA GLU A 146 7.10 0.12 4.92
C GLU A 146 8.47 0.63 5.38
N LEU A 147 9.35 0.93 4.43
CA LEU A 147 10.64 1.56 4.72
C LEU A 147 10.44 2.89 5.46
N SER A 148 9.51 3.73 5.02
CA SER A 148 9.18 5.00 5.68
C SER A 148 8.72 4.80 7.13
N LYS A 149 7.91 3.77 7.41
CA LYS A 149 7.52 3.42 8.78
C LYS A 149 8.72 2.95 9.61
N GLU A 150 9.61 2.14 9.05
CA GLU A 150 10.78 1.65 9.76
C GLU A 150 11.79 2.78 10.05
N LEU A 151 12.04 3.65 9.07
CA LEU A 151 12.95 4.80 9.19
C LEU A 151 12.54 5.80 10.28
N LYS A 152 11.24 5.89 10.60
CA LYS A 152 10.77 6.70 11.74
C LYS A 152 11.42 6.26 13.06
N GLN A 153 11.72 4.96 13.24
CA GLN A 153 12.43 4.46 14.43
C GLN A 153 13.88 5.00 14.52
N TYR A 154 14.46 5.37 13.38
CA TYR A 154 15.78 5.96 13.25
C TYR A 154 15.75 7.50 13.25
N LYS A 155 14.56 8.10 13.45
CA LYS A 155 14.33 9.55 13.37
C LYS A 155 14.71 10.15 12.02
N ILE A 156 14.45 9.40 10.95
CA ILE A 156 14.64 9.83 9.57
C ILE A 156 13.26 9.91 8.93
N SER A 157 12.93 11.07 8.36
CA SER A 157 11.71 11.21 7.56
C SER A 157 12.00 10.89 6.10
N PHE A 158 10.99 10.40 5.38
CA PHE A 158 11.15 10.12 3.94
C PHE A 158 11.48 11.38 3.13
N GLN A 159 10.89 12.53 3.49
CA GLN A 159 11.20 13.82 2.86
C GLN A 159 12.67 14.23 3.05
N GLU A 160 13.23 13.96 4.23
CA GLU A 160 14.64 14.25 4.51
C GLU A 160 15.59 13.38 3.68
N LEU A 161 15.18 12.17 3.25
CA LEU A 161 16.01 11.28 2.43
C LEU A 161 16.49 11.95 1.14
N ALA A 162 15.61 12.67 0.45
CA ALA A 162 15.95 13.36 -0.79
C ALA A 162 17.01 14.45 -0.56
N GLU A 163 16.98 15.11 0.59
CA GLU A 163 17.91 16.18 0.95
C GLU A 163 19.27 15.66 1.41
N ILE A 164 19.29 14.57 2.18
CA ILE A 164 20.51 13.98 2.75
C ILE A 164 21.23 13.04 1.77
N SER A 165 20.57 12.65 0.68
CA SER A 165 21.15 11.74 -0.31
C SER A 165 22.36 12.39 -0.99
N PRO A 166 23.54 11.72 -0.99
CA PRO A 166 24.71 12.26 -1.65
C PRO A 166 24.47 12.50 -3.15
N LYS A 167 24.70 13.73 -3.59
CA LYS A 167 24.59 14.12 -5.01
C LYS A 167 25.69 13.51 -5.87
N HIS A 168 26.90 13.43 -5.34
CA HIS A 168 28.07 12.88 -6.04
C HIS A 168 28.14 11.37 -5.86
N GLN A 169 28.51 10.68 -6.93
CA GLN A 169 28.63 9.22 -7.00
C GLN A 169 29.59 8.68 -5.94
N ASP A 170 30.79 9.24 -5.81
CA ASP A 170 31.80 8.79 -4.82
C ASP A 170 31.28 8.77 -3.39
N ALA A 171 30.50 9.81 -3.02
CA ALA A 171 29.93 9.91 -1.67
C ALA A 171 28.79 8.91 -1.45
N ARG A 172 28.07 8.56 -2.52
CA ARG A 172 27.01 7.53 -2.51
C ARG A 172 27.63 6.14 -2.38
N GLU A 173 28.60 5.81 -3.21
CA GLU A 173 29.35 4.55 -3.18
C GLU A 173 30.02 4.32 -1.84
N SER A 174 30.67 5.36 -1.29
CA SER A 174 31.28 5.31 0.04
C SER A 174 30.25 5.00 1.13
N ALA A 175 29.06 5.62 1.08
CA ALA A 175 28.01 5.36 2.07
C ALA A 175 27.43 3.94 1.95
N ILE A 176 27.21 3.46 0.72
CA ILE A 176 26.75 2.09 0.46
C ILE A 176 27.78 1.08 0.96
N PHE A 177 29.07 1.31 0.68
CA PHE A 177 30.15 0.48 1.18
C PHE A 177 30.13 0.38 2.71
N VAL A 178 30.04 1.52 3.41
CA VAL A 178 29.97 1.54 4.87
C VAL A 178 28.75 0.78 5.38
N ALA A 179 27.58 0.96 4.76
CA ALA A 179 26.35 0.25 5.14
C ALA A 179 26.49 -1.27 4.97
N LYS A 180 27.13 -1.74 3.88
CA LYS A 180 27.43 -3.15 3.66
C LYS A 180 28.37 -3.71 4.73
N GLN A 181 29.40 -2.96 5.14
CA GLN A 181 30.30 -3.38 6.22
C GLN A 181 29.58 -3.50 7.56
N ILE A 182 28.68 -2.56 7.88
CA ILE A 182 27.83 -2.64 9.09
C ILE A 182 26.92 -3.87 9.02
N ALA A 183 26.33 -4.13 7.86
CA ALA A 183 25.45 -5.28 7.67
C ALA A 183 26.24 -6.58 7.80
N ALA A 184 27.45 -6.70 7.24
CA ALA A 184 28.24 -7.93 7.29
C ALA A 184 28.77 -8.27 8.69
N ASP A 185 29.14 -7.27 9.50
CA ASP A 185 29.64 -7.48 10.87
C ASP A 185 28.49 -7.59 11.88
N GLN A 186 28.32 -8.77 12.48
CA GLN A 186 27.25 -9.04 13.45
C GLN A 186 27.27 -8.08 14.64
N THR A 187 28.45 -7.72 15.16
CA THR A 187 28.57 -6.84 16.33
C THR A 187 28.15 -5.40 15.98
N LEU A 188 28.49 -4.93 14.78
CA LEU A 188 28.07 -3.61 14.29
C LEU A 188 26.59 -3.59 13.95
N ARG A 189 26.08 -4.64 13.30
CA ARG A 189 24.66 -4.81 12.97
C ARG A 189 23.79 -4.74 14.22
N GLU A 190 24.09 -5.55 15.24
CA GLU A 190 23.35 -5.57 16.50
C GLU A 190 23.40 -4.22 17.21
N TYR A 191 24.56 -3.54 17.17
CA TYR A 191 24.68 -2.19 17.72
C TYR A 191 23.74 -1.21 17.03
N VAL A 192 23.69 -1.21 15.69
CA VAL A 192 22.82 -0.30 14.93
C VAL A 192 21.35 -0.64 15.12
N LEU A 193 20.98 -1.93 15.13
CA LEU A 193 19.60 -2.36 15.39
C LEU A 193 19.11 -1.92 16.78
N ARG A 194 19.97 -2.06 17.81
CA ARG A 194 19.60 -1.73 19.20
C ARG A 194 19.67 -0.23 19.51
N LYS A 195 20.71 0.45 19.05
CA LYS A 195 20.96 1.87 19.38
C LYS A 195 20.39 2.83 18.33
N LYS A 196 19.97 2.33 17.17
CA LYS A 196 19.46 3.10 16.02
C LYS A 196 20.43 4.19 15.55
N ARG A 197 21.73 3.95 15.71
CA ARG A 197 22.83 4.90 15.44
C ARG A 197 24.08 4.17 14.98
N ILE A 198 24.84 4.80 14.10
CA ILE A 198 26.08 4.24 13.58
C ILE A 198 27.23 4.38 14.58
N PRO A 199 28.03 3.33 14.84
CA PRO A 199 29.20 3.40 15.72
C PRO A 199 30.42 4.00 15.00
N ILE A 200 30.46 5.32 14.82
CA ILE A 200 31.52 6.04 14.08
C ILE A 200 32.94 5.65 14.56
N LYS A 201 33.18 5.60 15.87
CA LYS A 201 34.51 5.26 16.43
C LYS A 201 34.97 3.85 16.04
N LYS A 202 34.04 2.89 15.93
CA LYS A 202 34.37 1.52 15.52
C LYS A 202 34.60 1.45 14.02
N LEU A 203 33.75 2.14 13.24
CA LEU A 203 33.87 2.17 11.79
C LEU A 203 35.16 2.79 11.28
N LEU A 204 35.67 3.85 11.92
CA LEU A 204 36.93 4.48 11.52
C LEU A 204 38.14 3.53 11.49
N ARG A 205 38.05 2.36 12.13
CA ARG A 205 39.10 1.33 12.11
C ARG A 205 38.93 0.30 11.00
N ILE A 206 37.78 0.27 10.34
CA ILE A 206 37.33 -0.80 9.45
C ILE A 206 37.06 -0.26 8.04
N VAL A 207 36.70 1.02 7.91
CA VAL A 207 36.41 1.65 6.62
C VAL A 207 37.43 2.75 6.28
N PRO A 208 37.85 2.87 5.02
CA PRO A 208 38.78 3.91 4.57
C PRO A 208 38.04 5.24 4.33
N VAL A 209 37.24 5.68 5.30
CA VAL A 209 36.37 6.86 5.18
C VAL A 209 36.63 7.82 6.34
N SER A 210 36.77 9.11 6.03
CA SER A 210 37.03 10.13 7.05
C SER A 210 35.86 10.27 8.04
N LYS A 211 36.18 10.68 9.27
CA LYS A 211 35.16 10.99 10.30
C LYS A 211 34.13 12.00 9.82
N LYS A 212 34.59 13.04 9.10
CA LYS A 212 33.74 14.10 8.55
C LYS A 212 32.74 13.54 7.53
N THR A 213 33.19 12.62 6.67
CA THR A 213 32.34 11.97 5.66
C THR A 213 31.29 11.06 6.31
N LEU A 214 31.69 10.26 7.31
CA LEU A 214 30.75 9.42 8.07
C LEU A 214 29.68 10.24 8.79
N GLU A 215 30.07 11.34 9.44
CA GLU A 215 29.12 12.19 10.16
C GLU A 215 28.15 12.92 9.23
N ARG A 216 28.64 13.38 8.07
CA ARG A 216 27.81 14.05 7.05
C ARG A 216 26.78 13.08 6.46
N ASN A 217 27.18 11.85 6.16
CA ASN A 217 26.33 10.87 5.48
C ASN A 217 25.63 9.88 6.45
N ARG A 218 25.69 10.11 7.76
CA ARG A 218 25.23 9.13 8.77
C ARG A 218 23.78 8.67 8.59
N LYS A 219 22.88 9.59 8.24
CA LYS A 219 21.45 9.29 8.06
C LYS A 219 21.23 8.48 6.78
N TYR A 220 21.96 8.82 5.72
CA TYR A 220 21.92 8.07 4.47
C TYR A 220 22.48 6.65 4.65
N ILE A 221 23.61 6.48 5.34
CA ILE A 221 24.19 5.17 5.67
C ILE A 221 23.21 4.33 6.51
N LEU A 222 22.54 4.92 7.50
CA LEU A 222 21.48 4.22 8.26
C LEU A 222 20.35 3.77 7.36
N THR A 223 19.96 4.60 6.38
CA THR A 223 18.88 4.27 5.46
C THR A 223 19.24 3.08 4.59
N ILE A 224 20.43 3.10 3.99
CA ILE A 224 20.94 1.97 3.19
C ILE A 224 21.08 0.72 4.06
N PHE A 225 21.54 0.84 5.31
CA PHE A 225 21.61 -0.29 6.24
C PHE A 225 20.23 -0.93 6.49
N VAL A 226 19.19 -0.11 6.69
CA VAL A 226 17.81 -0.62 6.87
C VAL A 226 17.34 -1.34 5.61
N VAL A 227 17.57 -0.78 4.42
CA VAL A 227 17.19 -1.44 3.16
C VAL A 227 17.92 -2.77 2.96
N LEU A 228 19.21 -2.83 3.29
CA LEU A 228 20.03 -4.04 3.15
C LEU A 228 19.69 -5.14 4.17
N THR A 229 19.11 -4.78 5.32
CA THR A 229 18.78 -5.73 6.40
C THR A 229 17.30 -6.09 6.48
N GLY A 230 16.44 -5.34 5.80
CA GLY A 230 15.03 -5.64 5.62
C GLY A 230 14.73 -6.42 4.34
N ASP A 231 13.47 -6.80 4.18
CA ASP A 231 12.96 -7.56 3.03
C ASP A 231 12.37 -6.60 1.99
N TYR A 232 13.25 -5.84 1.32
CA TYR A 232 12.87 -4.83 0.33
C TYR A 232 13.45 -5.19 -1.04
N MET A 233 12.77 -6.05 -1.78
CA MET A 233 13.26 -6.61 -3.04
C MET A 233 13.38 -5.52 -4.12
N TYR A 234 12.35 -4.69 -4.30
CA TYR A 234 12.35 -3.63 -5.32
C TYR A 234 13.30 -2.49 -4.97
N LEU A 235 13.37 -2.10 -3.69
CA LEU A 235 14.30 -1.03 -3.27
C LEU A 235 15.76 -1.46 -3.30
N ASN A 236 16.06 -2.75 -3.12
CA ASN A 236 17.41 -3.27 -3.26
C ASN A 236 17.95 -3.14 -4.70
N GLU A 237 17.10 -3.23 -5.72
CA GLU A 237 17.50 -3.02 -7.12
C GLU A 237 17.99 -1.58 -7.35
N TYR A 238 17.31 -0.58 -6.78
CA TYR A 238 17.72 0.83 -6.89
C TYR A 238 19.02 1.19 -6.16
N ILE A 239 19.47 0.38 -5.20
CA ILE A 239 20.73 0.59 -4.48
C ILE A 239 21.91 -0.08 -5.21
N ARG A 240 21.63 -1.05 -6.09
CA ARG A 240 22.65 -1.76 -6.88
C ARG A 240 22.99 -1.04 -8.20
N GLY A 241 22.10 -0.19 -8.71
CA GLY A 241 22.31 0.70 -9.86
C GLY A 241 22.79 2.10 -9.48
#